data_AF-A0A4Y9A7L9-F1
#
_entry.id   AF-A0A4Y9A7L9-F1
#
_cell.length_a   1.000
_cell.length_b   1.000
_cell.length_c   1.000
_cell.angle_alpha   90.00
_cell.angle_beta   90.00
_cell.angle_gamma   90.00
#
_symmetry.space_group_name_H-M   'P 1'
#
loop_
_entity.id
_entity.type
_entity.pdbx_description
1 polymer ?
#
loop_
_entity_poly.entity_id
_entity_poly.type
_entity_poly.pdbx_seq_one_letter_code
_entity_poly.pdbx_strand_id
1 'polypeptide(L)'
;MRTRIFHILNIVILIIIVPISLLAWFGNAMSQVSSSGIDFAIMTTYVWWGAFYWIQLSRKETVWRVVWFLISFGVLSYWMTGGGASFWNLIFE
;
A
#
# COMPACT_ATOMS: atom_id res chain seq x y z
N MET A 1 21.53 7.51 -12.12
CA MET A 1 21.52 6.19 -11.45
C MET A 1 20.60 6.15 -10.22
N ARG A 2 20.71 7.10 -9.28
CA ARG A 2 19.92 7.10 -8.01
C ARG A 2 18.39 7.04 -8.19
N THR A 3 17.82 7.74 -9.17
CA THR A 3 16.37 7.65 -9.47
C THR A 3 15.92 6.28 -9.95
N ARG A 4 16.75 5.57 -10.73
CA ARG A 4 16.42 4.22 -11.21
C ARG A 4 16.31 3.23 -10.05
N ILE A 5 17.16 3.37 -9.03
CA ILE A 5 17.11 2.52 -7.83
C ILE A 5 15.77 2.66 -7.11
N PHE A 6 15.33 3.90 -6.82
CA PHE A 6 14.04 4.12 -6.15
C PHE A 6 12.85 3.69 -6.99
N HIS A 7 12.94 3.82 -8.32
CA HIS A 7 11.93 3.28 -9.21
C HIS A 7 11.85 1.75 -9.10
N ILE A 8 12.99 1.05 -9.21
CA ILE A 8 13.07 -0.42 -9.06
C ILE A 8 12.52 -0.86 -7.70
N LEU A 9 12.90 -0.19 -6.61
CA LEU A 9 12.40 -0.49 -5.27
C LEU A 9 10.87 -0.36 -5.17
N ASN A 10 10.28 0.65 -5.81
CA ASN A 10 8.83 0.81 -5.86
C ASN A 10 8.14 -0.25 -6.72
N ILE A 11 8.76 -0.70 -7.81
CA ILE A 11 8.28 -1.84 -8.59
C ILE A 11 8.33 -3.14 -7.78
N VAL A 12 9.39 -3.35 -6.98
CA VAL A 12 9.47 -4.50 -6.07
C VAL A 12 8.32 -4.47 -5.05
N ILE A 13 8.02 -3.29 -4.48
CA ILE A 13 6.86 -3.13 -3.59
C ILE A 13 5.56 -3.51 -4.31
N LEU A 14 5.34 -3.07 -5.55
CA LEU A 14 4.16 -3.47 -6.33
C LEU A 14 4.07 -4.98 -6.53
N ILE A 15 5.18 -5.63 -6.90
CA ILE A 15 5.23 -7.09 -7.12
C ILE A 15 4.87 -7.84 -5.84
N ILE A 16 5.09 -7.27 -4.66
CA ILE A 16 4.69 -7.84 -3.36
C ILE A 16 3.22 -7.50 -3.04
N ILE A 17 2.78 -6.26 -3.25
CA ILE A 17 1.41 -5.80 -2.92
C ILE A 17 0.36 -6.54 -3.75
N VAL A 18 0.61 -6.77 -5.04
CA VAL A 18 -0.35 -7.39 -5.95
C VAL A 18 -0.78 -8.79 -5.48
N PRO A 19 0.13 -9.77 -5.23
CA PRO A 19 -0.27 -11.09 -4.77
C PRO A 19 -0.91 -11.06 -3.38
N ILE A 20 -0.44 -10.20 -2.46
CA ILE A 20 -1.08 -10.05 -1.14
C ILE A 20 -2.51 -9.53 -1.28
N SER A 21 -2.73 -8.55 -2.14
CA SER A 21 -4.06 -8.01 -2.43
C SER A 21 -4.98 -9.06 -3.04
N LEU A 22 -4.48 -9.85 -3.99
CA LEU A 22 -5.22 -10.96 -4.59
C LEU A 22 -5.59 -12.03 -3.55
N LEU A 23 -4.67 -12.37 -2.65
CA LEU A 23 -4.95 -13.31 -1.55
C LEU A 23 -5.98 -12.75 -0.57
N ALA A 24 -5.92 -11.44 -0.25
CA ALA A 24 -6.89 -10.79 0.61
C ALA A 24 -8.28 -10.75 -0.03
N TRP A 25 -8.38 -10.41 -1.32
CA TRP A 25 -9.64 -10.50 -2.07
C TRP A 25 -10.15 -11.93 -2.16
N PHE A 26 -9.27 -12.90 -2.41
CA PHE A 26 -9.65 -14.31 -2.44
C PHE A 26 -10.21 -14.75 -1.08
N GLY A 27 -9.56 -14.38 0.03
CA GLY A 27 -10.05 -14.63 1.38
C GLY A 27 -11.42 -13.99 1.63
N ASN A 28 -11.61 -12.74 1.19
CA ASN A 28 -12.89 -12.02 1.30
C ASN A 28 -14.01 -12.65 0.46
N ALA A 29 -13.68 -13.20 -0.72
CA ALA A 29 -14.64 -13.87 -1.58
C ALA A 29 -15.05 -15.25 -1.04
N MET A 30 -14.16 -15.90 -0.28
CA MET A 30 -14.41 -17.21 0.32
C MET A 30 -15.07 -17.14 1.71
N SER A 31 -15.12 -15.96 2.35
CA SER A 31 -15.77 -15.81 3.64
C SER A 31 -17.30 -15.86 3.49
N GLN A 32 -17.98 -16.40 4.51
CA GLN A 32 -19.46 -16.44 4.55
C GLN A 32 -20.09 -15.03 4.55
N VAL A 33 -19.34 -14.04 5.01
CA VAL A 33 -19.71 -12.62 4.99
C VAL A 33 -18.54 -11.87 4.39
N SER A 34 -18.76 -11.23 3.25
CA SER A 34 -17.77 -10.34 2.64
C SER A 34 -17.71 -9.01 3.40
N SER A 35 -16.52 -8.44 3.51
CA SER A 35 -16.27 -7.16 4.15
C SER A 35 -15.91 -6.11 3.12
N SER A 36 -16.71 -5.05 3.05
CA SER A 36 -16.40 -3.85 2.25
C SER A 36 -15.13 -3.14 2.75
N GLY A 37 -14.78 -3.30 4.04
CA GLY A 37 -13.53 -2.81 4.61
C GLY A 37 -12.28 -3.44 4.01
N ILE A 38 -12.34 -4.73 3.64
CA ILE A 38 -11.23 -5.40 2.95
C ILE A 38 -11.09 -4.85 1.52
N ASP A 39 -12.20 -4.69 0.80
CA ASP A 39 -12.17 -4.12 -0.55
C ASP A 39 -11.65 -2.69 -0.55
N PHE A 40 -12.11 -1.88 0.41
CA PHE A 40 -11.62 -0.53 0.65
C PHE A 40 -10.11 -0.52 0.94
N ALA A 41 -9.63 -1.38 1.83
CA ALA A 41 -8.22 -1.46 2.18
C ALA A 41 -7.35 -1.79 0.96
N ILE A 42 -7.79 -2.74 0.13
CA ILE A 42 -7.06 -3.14 -1.08
C ILE A 42 -7.04 -1.99 -2.10
N MET A 43 -8.19 -1.40 -2.44
CA MET A 43 -8.24 -0.32 -3.44
C MET A 43 -7.41 0.90 -3.01
N THR A 44 -7.51 1.29 -1.75
CA THR A 44 -6.76 2.45 -1.23
C THR A 44 -5.27 2.17 -1.07
N THR A 45 -4.83 0.91 -0.94
CA THR A 45 -3.40 0.57 -0.95
C THR A 45 -2.69 1.03 -2.21
N TYR A 46 -3.32 0.88 -3.38
CA TYR A 46 -2.75 1.34 -4.64
C TYR A 46 -2.71 2.87 -4.74
N VAL A 47 -3.71 3.55 -4.15
CA VAL A 47 -3.72 5.02 -4.04
C VAL A 47 -2.58 5.51 -3.15
N TRP A 48 -2.41 4.91 -1.97
CA TRP A 48 -1.31 5.22 -1.06
C TRP A 48 0.05 4.95 -1.70
N TRP A 49 0.22 3.80 -2.37
CA TRP A 49 1.44 3.47 -3.08
C TRP A 49 1.77 4.52 -4.15
N GLY A 50 0.80 4.90 -4.98
CA GLY A 50 0.98 5.93 -6.01
C GLY A 50 1.35 7.29 -5.43
N ALA A 51 0.70 7.68 -4.33
CA ALA A 51 0.99 8.92 -3.62
C ALA A 51 2.42 8.93 -3.06
N PHE A 52 2.84 7.86 -2.38
CA PHE A 52 4.21 7.77 -1.86
C PHE A 52 5.24 7.78 -2.98
N TYR A 53 4.99 7.02 -4.05
CA TYR A 53 5.87 6.99 -5.20
C TYR A 53 6.08 8.39 -5.82
N TRP A 54 4.99 9.15 -5.98
CA TRP A 54 5.05 10.54 -6.42
C TRP A 54 5.84 11.43 -5.46
N ILE A 55 5.55 11.36 -4.16
CA ILE A 55 6.23 12.17 -3.13
C ILE A 55 7.73 11.91 -3.15
N GLN A 56 8.16 10.65 -3.27
CA GLN A 56 9.59 10.32 -3.38
C GLN A 56 10.24 10.95 -4.62
N LEU A 57 9.56 10.96 -5.76
CA LEU A 57 10.09 11.52 -7.00
C LEU A 57 10.05 13.05 -7.05
N SER A 58 9.21 13.70 -6.23
CA SER A 58 9.06 15.16 -6.19
C SER A 58 10.35 15.91 -5.85
N ARG A 59 11.29 15.27 -5.12
CA ARG A 59 12.61 15.85 -4.81
C ARG A 59 13.75 14.94 -5.28
N LYS A 60 14.88 15.57 -5.60
CA LYS A 60 16.12 14.87 -6.01
C LYS A 60 16.99 14.44 -4.83
N GLU A 61 16.77 15.04 -3.66
CA GLU A 61 17.45 14.71 -2.41
C GLU A 61 17.26 13.25 -2.06
N THR A 62 18.35 12.55 -1.73
CA THR A 62 18.22 11.12 -1.44
C THR A 62 17.75 10.85 -0.02
N VAL A 63 18.10 11.70 0.94
CA VAL A 63 17.56 11.59 2.29
C VAL A 63 16.03 11.66 2.24
N TRP A 64 15.48 12.60 1.46
CA TRP A 64 14.04 12.69 1.21
C TRP A 64 13.45 11.38 0.67
N ARG A 65 14.05 10.81 -0.38
CA ARG A 65 13.57 9.56 -1.00
C ARG A 65 13.62 8.37 -0.06
N VAL A 66 14.68 8.25 0.73
CA VAL A 66 14.84 7.17 1.72
C VAL A 66 13.81 7.32 2.83
N VAL A 67 13.66 8.52 3.40
CA VAL A 67 12.66 8.78 4.45
C VAL A 67 11.26 8.44 3.97
N TRP A 68 10.86 8.93 2.79
CA TRP A 68 9.55 8.62 2.25
C TRP A 68 9.38 7.18 1.79
N PHE A 69 10.47 6.49 1.42
CA PHE A 69 10.43 5.04 1.17
C PHE A 69 10.11 4.26 2.45
N LEU A 70 10.76 4.60 3.55
CA LEU A 70 10.53 3.97 4.85
C LEU A 70 9.12 4.25 5.38
N ILE A 71 8.64 5.49 5.23
CA ILE A 71 7.25 5.85 5.57
C ILE A 71 6.27 5.04 4.72
N SER A 72 6.49 5.00 3.41
CA SER A 72 5.66 4.22 2.47
C SER A 72 5.57 2.76 2.89
N PHE A 73 6.72 2.14 3.15
CA PHE A 73 6.79 0.75 3.58
C PHE A 73 5.98 0.52 4.87
N GLY A 74 6.20 1.33 5.90
CA GLY A 74 5.46 1.21 7.17
C GLY A 74 3.95 1.39 7.03
N VAL A 75 3.51 2.43 6.30
CA VAL A 75 2.09 2.72 6.08
C VAL A 75 1.43 1.60 5.27
N LEU A 76 2.01 1.19 4.15
CA LEU A 76 1.45 0.15 3.30
C LEU A 76 1.40 -1.21 4.02
N SER A 77 2.43 -1.56 4.80
CA SER A 77 2.42 -2.77 5.63
C SER A 77 1.29 -2.73 6.65
N TYR A 78 1.19 -1.66 7.46
CA TYR A 78 0.13 -1.51 8.46
C TYR A 78 -1.26 -1.60 7.82
N TRP A 79 -1.46 -0.88 6.70
CA TRP A 79 -2.73 -0.82 6.02
C TRP A 79 -3.20 -2.18 5.52
N MET A 80 -2.30 -2.95 4.89
CA MET A 80 -2.59 -4.29 4.38
C MET A 80 -2.73 -5.36 5.47
N THR A 81 -2.13 -5.18 6.65
CA THR A 81 -2.29 -6.12 7.78
C THR A 81 -3.62 -5.97 8.54
N GLY A 82 -4.53 -5.10 8.10
CA GLY A 82 -5.85 -4.91 8.71
C GLY A 82 -6.12 -3.49 9.19
N GLY A 83 -5.13 -2.58 9.10
CA GLY A 83 -5.33 -1.16 9.40
C GLY A 83 -6.40 -0.51 8.52
N GLY A 84 -6.40 -0.81 7.22
CA GLY A 84 -7.40 -0.26 6.29
C GLY A 84 -8.82 -0.73 6.58
N ALA A 85 -9.00 -2.02 6.91
CA ALA A 85 -10.30 -2.57 7.28
C ALA A 85 -10.79 -2.01 8.61
N SER A 86 -9.90 -1.88 9.60
CA SER A 86 -10.24 -1.27 10.90
C SER A 86 -10.65 0.19 10.75
N PHE A 87 -9.97 0.94 9.87
CA PHE A 87 -10.31 2.33 9.56
C PHE A 87 -11.68 2.46 8.89
N TRP A 88 -12.00 1.54 7.97
CA TRP A 88 -13.34 1.48 7.37
C TRP A 88 -14.41 1.27 8.43
N ASN A 89 -14.25 0.26 9.28
CA ASN A 89 -15.22 -0.04 10.33
C ASN A 89 -15.38 1.14 11.28
N LEU A 90 -14.30 1.81 11.67
CA LEU A 90 -14.38 2.99 12.55
C LEU A 90 -15.24 4.13 11.97
N ILE A 91 -15.29 4.29 10.65
CA ILE A 91 -15.98 5.40 9.99
C ILE A 91 -17.39 5.03 9.55
N PHE A 92 -17.61 3.79 9.15
CA PHE A 92 -18.81 3.36 8.45
C PHE A 92 -19.62 2.28 9.19
N GLU A 93 -19.10 1.71 10.28
CA GLU A 93 -19.78 0.73 11.14
C GLU A 93 -19.89 1.22 12.58
#